data_AF-A0A534BXL8-F1
#
_entry.id   AF-A0A534BXL8-F1
#
_cell.length_a   1.000
_cell.length_b   1.000
_cell.length_c   1.000
_cell.angle_alpha   90.00
_cell.angle_beta   90.00
_cell.angle_gamma   90.00
#
_symmetry.space_group_name_H-M   'P 1'
#
loop_
_entity.id
_entity.type
_entity.pdbx_description
1 polymer ?
#
loop_
_entity_poly.entity_id
_entity_poly.type
_entity_poly.pdbx_seq_one_letter_code
_entity_poly.pdbx_strand_id
1 'polypeptide(L)'
;MYALKGSPDQERLRQARLWLEQAAAGGSHDGKLYLSALLATASEAEGGDPRRALTLLGEVFRGVKDDPTAFEIRAAAQASAGEFREAVQSEREAVAMAQRLKWDVTPLNERLTHYMGNQPWRRGLLDF
;
A
#
# COMPACT_ATOMS: atom_id res chain seq x y z
N MET A 1 -3.19 23.46 15.91
CA MET A 1 -4.08 23.73 14.76
C MET A 1 -4.15 22.42 13.98
N TYR A 2 -5.24 21.66 14.13
CA TYR A 2 -5.33 20.25 13.66
C TYR A 2 -6.03 20.20 12.31
N ALA A 3 -5.29 19.92 11.23
CA ALA A 3 -5.81 20.00 9.86
C ALA A 3 -6.46 18.70 9.34
N LEU A 4 -6.36 17.57 10.07
CA LEU A 4 -6.75 16.27 9.53
C LEU A 4 -7.53 15.43 10.55
N LYS A 5 -8.77 15.86 10.79
CA LYS A 5 -9.82 15.01 11.36
C LYS A 5 -10.93 14.91 10.31
N GLY A 6 -11.01 13.79 9.60
CA GLY A 6 -12.04 13.53 8.59
C GLY A 6 -11.50 12.60 7.50
N SER A 7 -12.31 11.61 7.09
CA SER A 7 -12.07 10.83 5.89
C SER A 7 -11.79 11.80 4.73
N PRO A 8 -10.70 11.66 3.96
CA PRO A 8 -10.43 12.58 2.87
C PRO A 8 -11.62 12.57 1.91
N ASP A 9 -12.19 13.75 1.64
CA ASP A 9 -13.29 13.91 0.67
C ASP A 9 -12.92 13.16 -0.61
N GLN A 10 -13.87 12.42 -1.20
CA GLN A 10 -13.65 11.65 -2.43
C GLN A 10 -12.97 12.47 -3.54
N GLU A 11 -13.23 13.77 -3.58
CA GLU A 11 -12.58 14.70 -4.51
C GLU A 11 -11.06 14.78 -4.32
N ARG A 12 -10.58 14.85 -3.07
CA ARG A 12 -9.15 14.88 -2.77
C ARG A 12 -8.47 13.57 -3.13
N LEU A 13 -9.14 12.44 -2.90
CA LEU A 13 -8.65 11.13 -3.32
C LEU A 13 -8.56 11.03 -4.85
N ARG A 14 -9.57 11.52 -5.58
CA ARG A 14 -9.54 11.59 -7.05
C ARG A 14 -8.39 12.45 -7.54
N GLN A 15 -8.19 13.62 -6.93
CA GLN A 15 -7.15 14.55 -7.33
C GLN A 15 -5.74 14.02 -7.01
N ALA A 16 -5.54 13.43 -5.83
CA ALA A 16 -4.29 12.75 -5.46
C ALA A 16 -3.98 11.62 -6.44
N ARG A 17 -4.98 10.79 -6.79
CA ARG A 17 -4.81 9.76 -7.80
C ARG A 17 -4.36 10.35 -9.13
N LEU A 18 -5.01 11.39 -9.64
CA LEU A 18 -4.63 12.02 -10.92
C LEU A 18 -3.16 12.50 -10.91
N TRP A 19 -2.69 13.09 -9.81
CA TRP A 19 -1.30 13.53 -9.71
C TRP A 19 -0.31 12.35 -9.64
N LEU A 20 -0.66 11.31 -8.90
CA LEU A 20 0.15 10.10 -8.80
C LEU A 20 0.22 9.34 -10.14
N GLU A 21 -0.87 9.32 -10.90
CA GLU A 21 -0.93 8.80 -12.28
C GLU A 21 0.04 9.56 -13.19
N GLN A 22 0.02 10.90 -13.16
CA GLN A 22 0.94 11.72 -13.93
C GLN A 22 2.40 11.51 -13.52
N ALA A 23 2.68 11.44 -12.21
CA ALA A 23 4.02 11.20 -11.70
C ALA A 23 4.55 9.81 -12.09
N ALA A 24 3.72 8.78 -11.98
CA ALA A 24 4.07 7.41 -12.37
C ALA A 24 4.35 7.31 -13.88
N ALA A 25 3.51 7.94 -14.72
CA ALA A 25 3.71 8.03 -16.17
C ALA A 25 4.99 8.82 -16.54
N GLY A 26 5.34 9.83 -15.75
CA GLY A 26 6.59 10.58 -15.89
C GLY A 26 7.85 9.82 -15.40
N GLY A 27 7.71 8.60 -14.90
CA GLY A 27 8.82 7.75 -14.46
C GLY A 27 9.23 7.93 -12.98
N SER A 28 8.46 8.67 -12.18
CA SER A 28 8.76 8.85 -10.75
C SER A 28 8.57 7.54 -9.99
N HIS A 29 9.63 7.08 -9.30
CA HIS A 29 9.55 5.90 -8.42
C HIS A 29 8.57 6.13 -7.26
N ASP A 30 8.61 7.31 -6.63
CA ASP A 30 7.69 7.67 -5.55
C ASP A 30 6.25 7.75 -6.06
N GLY A 31 6.05 8.31 -7.26
CA GLY A 31 4.75 8.34 -7.93
C GLY A 31 4.18 6.94 -8.12
N LYS A 32 5.00 5.99 -8.59
CA LYS A 32 4.61 4.58 -8.74
C LYS A 32 4.35 3.92 -7.38
N LEU A 33 5.17 4.18 -6.37
CA LEU A 33 5.02 3.62 -5.02
C LEU A 33 3.70 4.06 -4.38
N TYR A 34 3.44 5.36 -4.35
CA TYR A 34 2.22 5.91 -3.75
C TYR A 34 0.96 5.59 -4.57
N LEU A 35 1.05 5.55 -5.90
CA LEU A 35 -0.05 5.07 -6.73
C LEU A 35 -0.37 3.60 -6.42
N SER A 36 0.66 2.76 -6.25
CA SER A 36 0.48 1.35 -5.89
C SER A 36 -0.23 1.21 -4.55
N ALA A 37 0.16 1.99 -3.54
CA ALA A 37 -0.50 1.99 -2.23
C ALA A 37 -1.99 2.35 -2.33
N LEU A 38 -2.33 3.40 -3.09
CA LEU A 38 -3.71 3.84 -3.27
C LEU A 38 -4.56 2.77 -3.98
N LEU A 39 -4.02 2.18 -5.05
CA LEU A 39 -4.72 1.15 -5.82
C LEU A 39 -4.86 -0.17 -5.05
N ALA A 40 -3.95 -0.48 -4.13
CA ALA A 40 -3.95 -1.70 -3.33
C ALA A 40 -5.06 -1.73 -2.27
N THR A 41 -5.39 -0.59 -1.66
CA THR A 41 -6.34 -0.54 -0.54
C THR A 41 -7.72 -0.03 -0.90
N ALA A 42 -7.87 0.69 -2.02
CA ALA A 42 -9.17 1.14 -2.51
C ALA A 42 -10.05 -0.06 -2.89
N SER A 43 -11.35 0.03 -2.67
CA SER A 43 -12.31 -0.94 -3.21
C SER A 43 -12.42 -0.81 -4.73
N GLU A 44 -12.92 -1.84 -5.40
CA GLU A 44 -13.17 -1.81 -6.85
C GLU A 44 -14.10 -0.64 -7.25
N ALA A 45 -15.12 -0.35 -6.43
CA ALA A 45 -16.02 0.79 -6.62
C ALA A 45 -15.32 2.16 -6.51
N GLU A 46 -14.23 2.23 -5.75
CA GLU A 46 -13.36 3.42 -5.62
C GLU A 46 -12.24 3.42 -6.66
N GLY A 47 -12.25 2.45 -7.57
CA GLY A 47 -11.28 2.27 -8.64
C GLY A 47 -9.96 1.64 -8.18
N GLY A 48 -9.99 0.85 -7.11
CA GLY A 48 -8.89 -0.02 -6.72
C GLY A 48 -8.53 -0.99 -7.84
N ASP A 49 -7.23 -1.24 -7.99
CA ASP A 49 -6.69 -2.14 -9.03
C ASP A 49 -5.45 -2.84 -8.46
N PRO A 50 -5.65 -3.95 -7.73
CA PRO A 50 -4.55 -4.63 -7.06
C PRO A 50 -3.53 -5.23 -8.03
N ARG A 51 -3.95 -5.60 -9.25
CA ARG A 51 -3.04 -6.14 -10.27
C ARG A 51 -2.12 -5.06 -10.82
N ARG A 52 -2.66 -3.87 -11.06
CA ARG A 52 -1.86 -2.72 -11.46
C ARG A 52 -0.96 -2.24 -10.33
N ALA A 53 -1.43 -2.26 -9.08
CA ALA A 53 -0.58 -1.97 -7.91
C ALA A 53 0.66 -2.87 -7.89
N LEU A 54 0.49 -4.19 -8.07
CA LEU A 54 1.63 -5.13 -8.13
C LEU A 54 2.57 -4.87 -9.30
N THR A 55 2.03 -4.49 -10.46
CA THR A 55 2.83 -4.17 -11.66
C THR A 55 3.72 -2.95 -11.42
N LEU A 56 3.12 -1.85 -10.96
CA LEU A 56 3.81 -0.60 -10.65
C LEU A 56 4.88 -0.81 -9.56
N LEU A 57 4.53 -1.57 -8.53
CA LEU A 57 5.43 -1.88 -7.43
C LEU A 57 6.62 -2.73 -7.88
N GLY A 58 6.40 -3.69 -8.80
CA GLY A 58 7.48 -4.47 -9.40
C GLY A 58 8.49 -3.64 -10.20
N GLU A 59 8.06 -2.51 -10.78
CA GLU A 59 8.96 -1.55 -11.43
C GLU A 59 9.81 -0.76 -10.42
N VAL A 60 9.28 -0.52 -9.21
CA VAL A 60 9.97 0.19 -8.12
C VAL A 60 10.92 -0.73 -7.35
N PHE A 61 10.56 -2.00 -7.14
CA PHE A 61 11.30 -2.95 -6.29
C PHE A 61 12.75 -3.19 -6.70
N ARG A 62 13.14 -2.90 -7.94
CA ARG A 62 14.54 -2.98 -8.38
C ARG A 62 15.46 -2.01 -7.62
N GLY A 63 14.94 -0.97 -6.98
CA GLY A 63 15.72 0.02 -6.22
C GLY A 63 15.46 0.09 -4.71
N VAL A 64 14.46 -0.63 -4.17
CA VAL A 64 13.86 -0.34 -2.84
C VAL A 64 13.77 -1.58 -1.93
N LYS A 65 14.56 -2.62 -2.21
CA LYS A 65 14.52 -3.94 -1.54
C LYS A 65 14.68 -3.94 0.00
N ASP A 66 15.15 -2.84 0.58
CA ASP A 66 15.43 -2.69 2.01
C ASP A 66 14.39 -1.82 2.74
N ASP A 67 13.30 -1.43 2.07
CA ASP A 67 12.21 -0.65 2.65
C ASP A 67 11.00 -1.54 3.00
N PRO A 68 10.59 -1.64 4.29
CA PRO A 68 9.39 -2.37 4.68
C PRO A 68 8.12 -1.87 3.97
N THR A 69 8.02 -0.58 3.61
CA THR A 69 6.82 0.00 2.99
C THR A 69 6.50 -0.64 1.64
N ALA A 70 7.51 -1.01 0.85
CA ALA A 70 7.27 -1.71 -0.41
C ALA A 70 6.65 -3.10 -0.17
N PHE A 71 7.02 -3.79 0.90
CA PHE A 71 6.42 -5.07 1.29
C PHE A 71 5.01 -4.91 1.86
N GLU A 72 4.74 -3.85 2.62
CA GLU A 72 3.40 -3.51 3.11
C GLU A 72 2.41 -3.28 1.94
N ILE A 73 2.82 -2.50 0.94
CA ILE A 73 2.02 -2.22 -0.26
C ILE A 73 1.79 -3.51 -1.07
N ARG A 74 2.83 -4.34 -1.21
CA ARG A 74 2.73 -5.63 -1.88
C ARG A 74 1.72 -6.53 -1.19
N ALA A 75 1.79 -6.61 0.14
CA ALA A 75 0.89 -7.43 0.93
C ALA A 75 -0.57 -6.99 0.77
N ALA A 76 -0.83 -5.68 0.85
CA ALA A 76 -2.17 -5.15 0.65
C ALA A 76 -2.71 -5.42 -0.76
N ALA A 77 -1.88 -5.25 -1.79
CA ALA A 77 -2.29 -5.53 -3.16
C ALA A 77 -2.58 -7.02 -3.38
N GLN A 78 -1.75 -7.91 -2.83
CA GLN A 78 -1.99 -9.35 -2.85
C GLN A 78 -3.29 -9.73 -2.12
N ALA A 79 -3.51 -9.20 -0.92
CA ALA A 79 -4.73 -9.46 -0.16
C ALA A 79 -5.98 -8.97 -0.91
N SER A 80 -5.93 -7.78 -1.52
CA SER A 80 -7.01 -7.24 -2.35
C SER A 80 -7.23 -8.03 -3.64
N ALA A 81 -6.21 -8.73 -4.16
CA ALA A 81 -6.35 -9.68 -5.26
C ALA A 81 -6.82 -11.09 -4.82
N GLY A 82 -7.04 -11.31 -3.52
CA GLY A 82 -7.40 -12.62 -2.96
C GLY A 82 -6.21 -13.56 -2.70
N GLU A 83 -4.97 -13.09 -2.89
CA GLU A 83 -3.72 -13.82 -2.74
C GLU A 83 -3.23 -13.75 -1.28
N PHE A 84 -4.06 -14.22 -0.34
CA PHE A 84 -3.80 -14.03 1.10
C PHE A 84 -2.55 -14.75 1.60
N ARG A 85 -2.19 -15.89 1.00
CA ARG A 85 -0.97 -16.62 1.40
C ARG A 85 0.27 -15.78 1.11
N GLU A 86 0.31 -15.19 -0.07
CA GLU A 86 1.37 -14.31 -0.52
C GLU A 86 1.37 -13.00 0.29
N ALA A 87 0.19 -12.45 0.57
CA ALA A 87 0.04 -11.26 1.41
C ALA A 87 0.65 -11.45 2.81
N VAL A 88 0.36 -12.59 3.46
CA VAL A 88 0.92 -12.94 4.77
C VAL A 88 2.44 -13.07 4.72
N GLN A 89 3.01 -13.61 3.63
CA GLN A 89 4.46 -13.70 3.47
C GLN A 89 5.09 -12.31 3.34
N SER A 90 4.55 -11.47 2.44
CA SER A 90 5.04 -10.09 2.24
C SER A 90 4.94 -9.26 3.53
N GLU A 91 3.82 -9.34 4.25
CA GLU A 91 3.64 -8.59 5.49
C GLU A 91 4.60 -9.06 6.60
N ARG A 92 4.91 -10.35 6.69
CA ARG A 92 5.92 -10.87 7.62
C ARG A 92 7.32 -10.35 7.30
N GLU A 93 7.66 -10.22 6.02
CA GLU A 93 8.92 -9.62 5.60
C GLU A 93 8.97 -8.13 6.00
N ALA A 94 7.89 -7.39 5.78
CA ALA A 94 7.76 -6.01 6.26
C ALA A 94 7.95 -5.90 7.78
N VAL A 95 7.29 -6.75 8.58
CA VAL A 95 7.45 -6.79 10.05
C VAL A 95 8.89 -7.06 10.45
N ALA A 96 9.54 -8.04 9.83
CA ALA A 96 10.93 -8.39 10.14
C ALA A 96 11.90 -7.24 9.80
N MET A 97 11.65 -6.51 8.73
CA MET A 97 12.44 -5.32 8.35
C MET A 97 12.19 -4.17 9.33
N ALA A 98 10.93 -3.83 9.59
CA ALA A 98 10.55 -2.76 10.52
C ALA A 98 11.07 -3.02 11.95
N GLN A 99 11.08 -4.26 12.43
CA GLN A 99 11.69 -4.64 13.71
C GLN A 99 13.19 -4.36 13.74
N ARG A 100 13.93 -4.67 12.67
CA ARG A 100 15.37 -4.37 12.56
C ARG A 100 15.63 -2.86 12.57
N LEU A 101 14.74 -2.10 11.95
CA LEU A 101 14.75 -0.63 11.94
C LEU A 101 14.23 -0.02 13.25
N LYS A 102 13.75 -0.84 14.19
CA LYS A 102 13.15 -0.43 15.48
C LYS A 102 11.92 0.47 15.33
N TRP A 103 11.14 0.27 14.27
CA TRP A 103 9.88 0.95 14.06
C TRP A 103 8.77 0.32 14.92
N ASP A 104 7.68 1.07 15.12
CA ASP A 104 6.48 0.49 15.69
C ASP A 104 5.84 -0.47 14.68
N VAL A 105 5.79 -1.75 15.04
CA VAL A 105 5.23 -2.82 14.21
C VAL A 105 3.79 -3.16 14.57
N THR A 106 3.19 -2.44 15.51
CA THR A 106 1.77 -2.59 15.88
C THR A 106 0.84 -2.51 14.66
N PRO A 107 0.91 -1.49 13.78
CA PRO A 107 0.03 -1.42 12.60
C PRO A 107 0.28 -2.57 11.62
N LEU A 108 1.53 -3.01 11.45
CA LEU A 108 1.88 -4.14 10.58
C LEU A 108 1.28 -5.46 11.11
N ASN A 109 1.32 -5.68 12.43
CA ASN A 109 0.74 -6.86 13.05
C ASN A 109 -0.80 -6.86 13.00
N GLU A 110 -1.44 -5.70 13.07
CA GLU A 110 -2.89 -5.57 12.85
C GLU A 110 -3.25 -6.03 11.43
N ARG A 111 -2.56 -5.50 10.41
CA ARG A 111 -2.76 -5.90 9.01
C ARG A 111 -2.49 -7.38 8.78
N LEU A 112 -1.39 -7.91 9.35
CA LEU A 112 -1.06 -9.33 9.28
C LEU A 112 -2.20 -10.20 9.79
N THR A 113 -2.85 -9.79 10.88
CA THR A 113 -4.00 -10.51 11.46
C THR A 113 -5.19 -10.49 10.49
N HIS A 114 -5.47 -9.37 9.81
CA HIS A 114 -6.49 -9.31 8.77
C HIS A 114 -6.19 -10.25 7.61
N TYR A 115 -4.95 -10.24 7.10
CA TYR A 115 -4.56 -11.11 5.97
C TYR A 115 -4.65 -12.59 6.34
N MET A 116 -4.26 -12.97 7.55
CA MET A 116 -4.43 -14.33 8.07
C MET A 116 -5.91 -14.74 8.17
N GLY A 117 -6.81 -13.79 8.39
CA GLY A 117 -8.26 -13.98 8.38
C GLY A 117 -8.91 -13.92 7.00
N ASN A 118 -8.13 -13.87 5.90
CA ASN A 118 -8.60 -13.66 4.54
C ASN A 118 -9.40 -12.35 4.36
N GLN A 119 -8.99 -11.29 5.06
CA GLN A 119 -9.58 -9.97 4.96
C GLN A 119 -8.58 -8.99 4.35
N PRO A 120 -8.91 -8.31 3.23
CA PRO A 120 -8.04 -7.30 2.66
C PRO A 120 -8.03 -6.06 3.55
N TRP A 121 -6.89 -5.36 3.56
CA TRP A 121 -6.76 -4.11 4.28
C TRP A 121 -7.25 -2.97 3.39
N ARG A 122 -8.34 -2.33 3.82
CA ARG A 122 -8.98 -1.23 3.07
C ARG A 122 -8.79 0.15 3.70
N ARG A 123 -8.01 0.23 4.78
CA ARG A 123 -7.57 1.53 5.31
C ARG A 123 -6.34 1.95 4.50
N GLY A 124 -6.19 3.24 4.22
CA GLY A 124 -5.01 3.72 3.49
C GLY A 124 -3.71 3.24 4.16
N LEU A 125 -2.69 2.93 3.37
CA LEU A 125 -1.34 2.61 3.87
C LEU A 125 -0.49 3.86 4.11
N LEU A 126 -0.97 5.00 3.64
CA LEU A 126 -0.25 6.27 3.68
C LEU A 126 -0.93 7.16 4.71
N ASP A 127 -0.29 7.32 5.85
CA ASP A 127 -0.59 8.42 6.77
C ASP A 127 0.06 9.69 6.17
N PHE A 128 -0.77 10.62 5.73
CA PHE A 128 -0.36 11.95 5.30
C PHE A 128 -0.84 12.99 6.31
#